data_AF-V9E607-F1
#
_entry.id   AF-V9E607-F1
#
_cell.length_a   1.000
_cell.length_b   1.000
_cell.length_c   1.000
_cell.angle_alpha   90.00
_cell.angle_beta   90.00
_cell.angle_gamma   90.00
#
_symmetry.space_group_name_H-M   'P 1'
#
loop_
_entity.id
_entity.type
_entity.pdbx_description
1 polymer ?
#
loop_
_entity_poly.entity_id
_entity_poly.type
_entity_poly.pdbx_seq_one_letter_code
_entity_poly.pdbx_strand_id
1 'polypeptide(L)'
;MAFRFLSSSDVFLLKEVAAHTPWAAAHGETNTAWTNVANGLKNAMSASTADGKACRRRFTALLDTFRRVEMESLRASGTAEEYREREQLTNYL
;
A
#
# COMPACT_ATOMS: atom_id res chain seq x y z
N MET A 1 5.85 -4.34 -23.84
CA MET A 1 5.55 -3.07 -23.12
C MET A 1 5.17 -3.40 -21.69
N ALA A 2 5.70 -2.67 -20.71
CA ALA A 2 5.36 -2.88 -19.30
C ALA A 2 4.07 -2.13 -18.95
N PHE A 3 3.16 -2.77 -18.21
CA PHE A 3 1.96 -2.11 -17.71
C PHE A 3 2.32 -0.96 -16.76
N ARG A 4 1.72 0.20 -16.97
CA ARG A 4 1.90 1.38 -16.12
C ARG A 4 0.76 1.46 -15.11
N PHE A 5 1.11 1.30 -13.84
CA PHE A 5 0.15 1.49 -12.76
C PHE A 5 -0.19 2.99 -12.58
N LEU A 6 -1.49 3.25 -12.47
CA LEU A 6 -2.13 4.52 -12.13
C LEU A 6 -2.93 4.36 -10.83
N SER A 7 -3.30 5.47 -10.19
CA SER A 7 -4.08 5.46 -8.94
C SER A 7 -5.38 4.64 -9.05
N SER A 8 -6.07 4.71 -10.19
CA SER A 8 -7.26 3.90 -10.45
C SER A 8 -6.95 2.41 -10.50
N SER A 9 -5.88 2.00 -11.17
CA SER A 9 -5.44 0.61 -11.21
C SER A 9 -4.88 0.11 -9.87
N ASP A 10 -4.34 1.00 -9.03
CA ASP A 10 -3.86 0.64 -7.70
C ASP A 10 -5.01 0.19 -6.81
N VAL A 11 -6.19 0.81 -6.93
CA VAL A 11 -7.40 0.38 -6.19
C VAL A 11 -7.79 -1.04 -6.58
N PHE A 12 -7.79 -1.37 -7.89
CA PHE A 12 -8.07 -2.74 -8.34
C PHE A 12 -6.99 -3.71 -7.86
N LEU A 13 -5.71 -3.35 -7.98
CA LEU A 13 -4.60 -4.15 -7.47
C LEU A 13 -4.76 -4.46 -5.97
N LEU A 14 -5.09 -3.45 -5.15
CA LEU A 14 -5.26 -3.63 -3.70
C LEU A 14 -6.43 -4.55 -3.37
N LYS A 15 -7.54 -4.47 -4.13
CA LYS A 15 -8.68 -5.40 -3.97
C LYS A 15 -8.29 -6.85 -4.27
N GLU A 16 -7.56 -7.08 -5.37
CA GLU A 16 -7.10 -8.41 -5.74
C GLU A 16 -6.08 -8.97 -4.75
N VAL A 17 -5.15 -8.13 -4.26
CA VAL A 17 -4.20 -8.50 -3.22
C VAL A 17 -4.91 -8.87 -1.92
N ALA A 18 -5.96 -8.14 -1.54
CA ALA A 18 -6.78 -8.47 -0.37
C ALA A 18 -7.56 -9.78 -0.57
N ALA A 19 -8.08 -10.05 -1.77
CA ALA A 19 -8.83 -11.27 -2.08
C ALA A 19 -7.95 -12.53 -2.07
N HIS A 20 -6.72 -12.44 -2.57
CA HIS A 20 -5.81 -13.58 -2.69
C HIS A 20 -4.83 -13.73 -1.52
N THR A 21 -4.69 -12.72 -0.67
CA THR A 21 -3.85 -12.72 0.54
C THR A 21 -2.45 -13.32 0.31
N PRO A 22 -1.66 -12.82 -0.67
CA PRO A 22 -0.39 -13.45 -1.05
C PRO A 22 0.65 -13.51 0.07
N TRP A 23 0.49 -12.74 1.14
CA TRP A 23 1.32 -12.80 2.35
C TRP A 23 1.01 -14.00 3.27
N ALA A 24 -0.18 -14.58 3.16
CA ALA A 24 -0.62 -15.74 3.94
C ALA A 24 -0.45 -17.06 3.17
N ALA A 25 0.04 -17.00 1.93
CA ALA A 25 0.29 -18.17 1.10
C ALA A 25 1.32 -19.11 1.75
N ALA A 26 1.14 -20.42 1.60
CA ALA A 26 2.07 -21.41 2.13
C ALA A 26 3.47 -21.27 1.51
N HIS A 27 4.48 -21.85 2.17
CA HIS A 27 5.86 -21.79 1.70
C HIS A 27 5.97 -22.35 0.27
N GLY A 28 6.42 -21.52 -0.67
CA GLY A 28 6.53 -21.86 -2.10
C GLY A 28 5.33 -21.44 -2.96
N GLU A 29 4.19 -21.08 -2.37
CA GLU A 29 2.97 -20.73 -3.12
C GLU A 29 2.81 -19.22 -3.36
N THR A 30 3.68 -18.40 -2.78
CA THR A 30 3.63 -16.93 -2.90
C THR A 30 3.61 -16.48 -4.36
N ASN A 31 4.40 -17.10 -5.24
CA ASN A 31 4.43 -16.76 -6.66
C ASN A 31 3.10 -17.09 -7.37
N THR A 32 2.46 -18.19 -6.98
CA THR A 32 1.13 -18.57 -7.49
C THR A 32 0.09 -17.57 -7.04
N ALA A 33 0.10 -17.17 -5.77
CA ALA A 33 -0.81 -16.14 -5.25
C ALA A 33 -0.65 -14.80 -6.00
N TRP A 34 0.58 -14.37 -6.28
CA TRP A 34 0.81 -13.16 -7.09
C TRP A 34 0.38 -13.31 -8.55
N THR A 35 0.48 -14.51 -9.12
CA THR A 35 -0.05 -14.79 -10.46
C THR A 35 -1.57 -14.67 -10.48
N ASN A 36 -2.25 -15.15 -9.45
CA ASN A 36 -3.70 -15.02 -9.31
C ASN A 36 -4.13 -13.55 -9.19
N VAL A 37 -3.43 -12.75 -8.38
CA VAL A 37 -3.62 -11.29 -8.31
C VAL A 37 -3.51 -10.64 -9.69
N ALA A 38 -2.49 -11.00 -10.47
CA ALA A 38 -2.31 -10.46 -11.82
C ALA A 38 -3.44 -10.88 -12.77
N ASN A 39 -3.95 -12.10 -12.65
CA ASN A 39 -5.08 -12.58 -13.44
C ASN A 39 -6.38 -11.84 -13.07
N GLY A 40 -6.65 -11.66 -11.79
CA GLY A 40 -7.78 -10.85 -11.32
C GLY A 40 -7.72 -9.42 -11.83
N LEU A 41 -6.53 -8.80 -11.80
CA LEU A 41 -6.33 -7.46 -12.34
C LEU A 41 -6.59 -7.39 -13.85
N LYS A 42 -6.19 -8.40 -14.62
CA LYS A 42 -6.47 -8.49 -16.08
C LYS A 42 -7.95 -8.67 -16.37
N ASN A 43 -8.65 -9.43 -15.54
CA ASN A 43 -10.10 -9.61 -15.65
C ASN A 43 -10.85 -8.31 -15.35
N ALA A 44 -10.40 -7.56 -14.34
CA ALA A 44 -10.97 -6.25 -14.00
C ALA A 44 -10.58 -5.15 -15.01
N MET A 45 -9.40 -5.27 -15.61
CA MET A 45 -8.85 -4.29 -16.54
C MET A 45 -8.23 -5.00 -17.74
N SER A 46 -8.98 -5.10 -18.84
CA SER A 46 -8.54 -5.77 -20.07
C SER A 46 -7.25 -5.19 -20.68
N ALA A 47 -6.97 -3.90 -20.46
CA ALA A 47 -5.72 -3.25 -20.87
C ALA A 47 -4.51 -3.61 -20.00
N SER A 48 -4.71 -4.32 -18.89
CA SER A 48 -3.62 -4.73 -17.99
C SER A 48 -2.76 -5.80 -18.63
N THR A 49 -1.46 -5.55 -18.67
CA THR A 49 -0.44 -6.53 -19.06
C THR A 49 0.48 -6.88 -17.90
N ALA A 50 0.12 -6.49 -16.67
CA ALA A 50 0.92 -6.73 -15.47
C ALA A 50 1.03 -8.24 -15.18
N ASP A 51 2.22 -8.68 -14.80
CA ASP A 51 2.46 -10.02 -14.26
C ASP A 51 2.48 -9.99 -12.73
N GLY A 52 2.55 -11.18 -12.11
CA GLY A 52 2.57 -11.29 -10.64
C GLY A 52 3.75 -10.56 -10.01
N LYS A 53 4.91 -10.52 -10.69
CA LYS A 53 6.11 -9.80 -10.22
C LYS A 53 5.88 -8.28 -10.22
N ALA A 54 5.26 -7.74 -11.27
CA ALA A 54 4.90 -6.33 -11.39
C ALA A 54 3.87 -5.94 -10.32
N CYS A 55 2.84 -6.78 -10.10
CA CYS A 55 1.84 -6.59 -9.06
C CYS A 55 2.48 -6.56 -7.66
N ARG A 56 3.35 -7.54 -7.36
CA ARG A 56 4.10 -7.59 -6.10
C ARG A 56 4.92 -6.33 -5.88
N ARG A 57 5.73 -5.94 -6.87
CA ARG A 57 6.58 -4.74 -6.80
C ARG A 57 5.75 -3.48 -6.56
N ARG A 58 4.61 -3.33 -7.25
CA ARG A 58 3.73 -2.18 -7.07
C ARG A 58 3.12 -2.17 -5.67
N PHE A 59 2.62 -3.31 -5.18
CA PHE A 59 2.07 -3.42 -3.84
C PHE A 59 3.11 -3.05 -2.76
N THR A 60 4.33 -3.57 -2.86
CA THR A 60 5.41 -3.20 -1.93
C THR A 60 5.70 -1.70 -1.96
N ALA A 61 5.76 -1.08 -3.14
CA ALA A 61 5.98 0.36 -3.26
C ALA A 61 4.84 1.19 -2.64
N LEU A 62 3.58 0.75 -2.79
CA LEU A 62 2.43 1.38 -2.15
C LEU A 62 2.52 1.28 -0.63
N LEU A 63 2.87 0.10 -0.10
CA LEU A 63 3.02 -0.12 1.33
C LEU A 63 4.14 0.72 1.94
N ASP A 64 5.29 0.81 1.26
CA ASP A 64 6.42 1.64 1.71
C ASP A 64 6.06 3.13 1.70
N THR A 65 5.31 3.58 0.70
CA THR A 65 4.82 4.97 0.62
C THR A 65 3.84 5.25 1.77
N PHE A 66 2.88 4.35 2.00
CA PHE A 66 1.91 4.48 3.09
C PHE A 66 2.60 4.56 4.45
N ARG A 67 3.56 3.67 4.73
CA ARG A 67 4.34 3.67 5.98
C ARG A 67 5.13 4.96 6.19
N ARG A 68 5.68 5.54 5.12
CA ARG A 68 6.40 6.82 5.20
C ARG A 68 5.45 7.96 5.56
N VAL A 69 4.31 8.05 4.88
CA VAL A 69 3.27 9.04 5.15
C VAL A 69 2.72 8.89 6.58
N GLU A 70 2.48 7.67 7.03
CA GLU A 70 2.05 7.38 8.40
C GLU A 70 3.10 7.82 9.43
N MET A 71 4.38 7.51 9.20
CA MET A 71 5.47 7.94 10.07
C MET A 71 5.66 9.47 10.10
N GLU A 72 5.52 10.14 8.96
CA GLU A 72 5.54 11.60 8.87
C GLU A 72 4.35 12.21 9.61
N SER A 73 3.17 11.62 9.48
CA SER A 73 1.96 12.04 10.19
C SER A 73 2.11 11.86 11.70
N LEU A 74 2.67 10.73 12.16
CA LEU A 74 2.97 10.48 13.58
C LEU A 74 3.99 11.48 14.14
N ARG A 75 5.00 11.88 13.35
CA ARG A 75 5.94 12.94 13.74
C ARG A 75 5.26 14.31 13.83
N ALA A 76 4.31 14.58 12.94
CA ALA A 76 3.57 15.84 12.93
C ALA A 76 2.52 15.92 14.05
N SER A 77 1.87 14.81 14.41
CA SER A 77 0.90 14.76 15.51
C SER A 77 1.56 14.67 16.88
N GLY A 78 2.71 13.98 16.97
CA GLY A 78 3.52 13.88 18.19
C GLY A 78 4.07 15.22 18.68
N THR A 79 4.06 16.27 17.85
CA THR A 79 4.40 17.63 18.29
C THR A 79 3.18 18.49 18.60
N ALA A 80 1.99 18.25 18.03
CA ALA A 80 0.84 19.14 18.22
C ALA A 80 0.21 19.02 19.61
N GLU A 81 0.04 17.79 20.13
CA GLU A 81 -0.51 17.56 21.47
C GLU A 81 0.49 17.98 22.57
N GLU A 82 1.78 17.68 22.40
CA GLU A 82 2.85 18.17 23.31
C GLU A 82 2.98 19.70 23.26
N TYR A 83 2.76 20.33 22.09
CA TYR A 83 2.81 21.79 21.96
C TYR A 83 1.61 22.48 22.61
N ARG A 84 0.41 21.90 22.54
CA ARG A 84 -0.77 22.42 23.26
C ARG A 84 -0.59 22.36 24.77
N GLU A 85 -0.04 21.27 25.30
CA GLU A 85 0.27 21.17 26.73
C GLU A 85 1.35 22.18 27.15
N ARG A 86 2.41 22.34 26.35
CA ARG A 86 3.49 23.29 26.64
C ARG A 86 3.04 24.74 26.56
N GLU A 87 2.20 25.09 25.59
CA GLU A 87 1.62 26.43 25.44
C GLU A 87 0.62 26.74 26.56
N GLN A 88 -0.19 25.77 26.99
CA GLN A 88 -1.04 25.91 28.16
C GLN A 88 -0.22 26.11 29.45
N LEU A 89 0.84 25.33 29.68
CA LEU A 89 1.68 25.46 30.88
C LEU A 89 2.49 26.77 30.93
N THR A 90 2.88 27.32 29.78
CA THR A 90 3.64 28.59 29.72
C THR A 90 2.73 29.82 29.87
N ASN A 91 1.41 29.69 29.62
CA ASN A 91 0.42 30.75 29.87
C ASN A 91 -0.01 30.87 31.36
N TYR A 92 0.47 30.00 32.24
CA TYR A 92 0.25 30.08 33.69
C TYR A 92 1.47 30.61 34.48
N LEU A 93 2.52 31.07 33.78
CA LEU A 93 3.66 31.82 34.35
C LEU A 93 3.61 33.28 33.87
#